data_AF-A0A371I370-F1
#
_entry.id   AF-A0A371I370-F1
#
_cell.length_a   1.000
_cell.length_b   1.000
_cell.length_c   1.000
_cell.angle_alpha   90.00
_cell.angle_beta   90.00
_cell.angle_gamma   90.00
#
_symmetry.space_group_name_H-M   'P 1'
#
loop_
_entity.id
_entity.type
_entity.pdbx_description
1 polymer ?
#
loop_
_entity_poly.entity_id
_entity_poly.type
_entity_poly.pdbx_seq_one_letter_code
_entity_poly.pdbx_strand_id
1 'polypeptide(L)'
;MRILDNMADNNMTLKKLATLDVMCQPWCIPYPKLKQAQSYELKYGLIHLLPKFHGLAIEDPYKQLKEFHVVCSTMRPHGILEDYIKMNAFPFSLDGATKD
;
A
#
# COMPACT_ATOMS: atom_id res chain seq x y z
N MET A 1 -29.77 -36.21 -32.33
CA MET A 1 -28.44 -35.59 -32.42
C MET A 1 -28.49 -34.29 -31.62
N ARG A 2 -27.99 -34.28 -30.37
CA ARG A 2 -27.92 -33.07 -29.54
C ARG A 2 -26.57 -32.43 -29.79
N ILE A 3 -26.55 -31.23 -30.35
CA ILE A 3 -25.32 -30.45 -30.54
C ILE A 3 -24.99 -29.82 -29.18
N LEU A 4 -23.90 -30.28 -28.59
CA LEU A 4 -23.14 -29.56 -27.58
C LEU A 4 -22.47 -28.39 -28.28
N ASP A 5 -22.70 -27.17 -27.82
CA ASP A 5 -21.67 -26.13 -27.85
C ASP A 5 -21.70 -25.39 -26.52
N ASN A 6 -20.78 -25.83 -25.67
CA ASN A 6 -20.46 -25.23 -24.38
C ASN A 6 -19.94 -23.81 -24.62
N MET A 7 -20.66 -22.80 -24.13
CA MET A 7 -20.12 -21.44 -23.99
C MET A 7 -18.84 -21.52 -23.15
N ALA A 8 -17.76 -21.02 -23.72
CA ALA A 8 -16.42 -21.07 -23.17
C ALA A 8 -16.38 -20.50 -21.75
N ASP A 9 -16.10 -21.43 -20.84
CA ASP A 9 -15.37 -21.29 -19.58
C ASP A 9 -14.78 -19.89 -19.29
N ASN A 10 -15.65 -19.03 -18.78
CA ASN A 10 -15.31 -17.81 -18.05
C ASN A 10 -14.76 -18.13 -16.64
N ASN A 11 -14.59 -19.42 -16.31
CA ASN A 11 -13.90 -19.92 -15.13
C ASN A 11 -12.48 -20.39 -15.44
N MET A 12 -11.79 -19.76 -16.42
CA MET A 12 -10.34 -19.48 -16.34
C MET A 12 -9.99 -18.46 -15.21
N THR A 13 -10.89 -18.44 -14.21
CA THR A 13 -10.74 -18.31 -12.76
C THR A 13 -9.66 -17.36 -12.32
N LEU A 14 -10.11 -16.30 -11.65
CA LEU A 14 -9.47 -15.53 -10.56
C LEU A 14 -8.09 -15.99 -10.07
N LYS A 15 -7.84 -17.29 -9.92
CA LYS A 15 -6.50 -17.86 -9.67
C LYS A 15 -5.45 -17.43 -10.71
N LYS A 16 -5.74 -17.41 -12.01
CA LYS A 16 -4.81 -16.96 -13.06
C LYS A 16 -4.56 -15.45 -13.03
N LEU A 17 -5.57 -14.68 -12.62
CA LEU A 17 -5.45 -13.23 -12.39
C LEU A 17 -4.66 -12.93 -11.10
N ALA A 18 -4.82 -13.74 -10.05
CA ALA A 18 -4.05 -13.64 -8.82
C ALA A 18 -2.57 -14.03 -9.02
N THR A 19 -2.26 -14.91 -9.97
CA THR A 19 -0.86 -15.22 -10.33
C THR A 19 -0.16 -14.07 -11.07
N LEU A 20 -0.91 -13.16 -11.71
CA LEU A 20 -0.36 -12.05 -12.50
C LEU A 20 0.23 -10.93 -11.63
N ASP A 21 -0.06 -10.93 -10.32
CA ASP A 21 0.37 -9.92 -9.35
C ASP A 21 1.80 -10.15 -8.79
N VAL A 22 2.40 -11.34 -9.05
CA VAL A 22 3.75 -11.67 -8.53
C VAL A 22 4.88 -10.97 -9.29
N MET A 23 4.59 -10.43 -10.46
CA MET A 23 5.50 -9.53 -11.16
C MET A 23 4.81 -8.17 -11.22
N CYS A 24 5.12 -7.35 -10.22
CA CYS A 24 4.84 -5.92 -10.22
C CYS A 24 4.97 -5.41 -11.67
N GLN A 25 3.92 -4.71 -12.15
CA GLN A 25 3.77 -4.20 -13.51
C GLN A 25 5.12 -3.77 -14.14
N PRO A 26 5.27 -3.79 -15.48
CA PRO A 26 6.48 -3.31 -16.14
C PRO A 26 6.90 -1.86 -15.78
N TRP A 27 6.01 -1.09 -15.13
CA TRP A 27 6.21 0.25 -14.61
C TRP A 27 6.40 0.34 -13.08
N CYS A 28 6.37 -0.78 -12.38
CA CYS A 28 6.55 -0.79 -10.93
C CYS A 28 8.01 -0.52 -10.58
N ILE A 29 8.19 0.37 -9.61
CA ILE A 29 9.49 0.62 -9.01
C ILE A 29 9.89 -0.67 -8.26
N PRO A 30 11.03 -1.30 -8.60
CA PRO A 30 11.49 -2.50 -7.90
C PRO A 30 11.87 -2.10 -6.47
N TYR A 31 11.04 -2.50 -5.50
CA TYR A 31 11.39 -2.33 -4.09
C TYR A 31 12.18 -3.54 -3.59
N PRO A 32 13.25 -3.33 -2.81
CA PRO A 32 14.01 -4.44 -2.23
C PRO A 32 13.09 -5.26 -1.31
N LYS A 33 12.95 -6.56 -1.61
CA LYS A 33 12.23 -7.49 -0.74
C LYS A 33 12.91 -7.50 0.62
N LEU A 34 12.20 -7.06 1.67
CA LEU A 34 12.64 -7.30 3.04
C LEU A 34 12.76 -8.82 3.24
N LYS A 35 13.82 -9.26 3.93
CA LYS A 35 13.90 -10.66 4.33
C LYS A 35 12.65 -10.94 5.17
N GLN A 36 11.90 -11.99 4.83
CA GLN A 36 10.64 -12.41 5.45
C GLN A 36 10.69 -12.52 6.99
N ALA A 37 11.88 -12.58 7.59
CA ALA A 37 12.13 -12.53 9.02
C ALA A 37 12.02 -11.13 9.67
N GLN A 38 11.87 -10.05 8.90
CA GLN A 38 11.70 -8.67 9.38
C GLN A 38 10.31 -8.13 9.01
N SER A 39 9.26 -8.89 9.30
CA SER A 39 7.90 -8.35 9.25
C SER A 39 7.77 -7.21 10.26
N TYR A 40 7.77 -5.97 9.78
CA TYR A 40 7.48 -4.80 10.59
C TYR A 40 5.98 -4.61 10.68
N GLU A 41 5.44 -4.73 11.89
CA GLU A 41 4.07 -4.34 12.18
C GLU A 41 4.08 -2.90 12.71
N LEU A 42 3.36 -2.02 12.00
CA LEU A 42 3.21 -0.64 12.45
C LEU A 42 2.33 -0.64 13.69
N LYS A 43 2.95 -0.38 14.85
CA LYS A 43 2.22 -0.41 16.13
C LYS A 43 1.06 0.57 16.08
N TYR A 44 -0.14 0.11 16.43
CA TYR A 44 -1.35 0.92 16.42
C TYR A 44 -1.20 2.23 17.22
N GLY A 45 -0.47 2.20 18.34
CA GLY A 45 -0.16 3.39 19.13
C GLY A 45 0.62 4.49 18.37
N LEU A 46 1.34 4.13 17.31
CA LEU A 46 2.05 5.09 16.45
C LEU A 46 1.17 5.62 15.31
N ILE A 47 0.10 4.91 14.94
CA ILE A 47 -0.85 5.35 13.90
C ILE A 47 -1.49 6.69 14.30
N HIS A 48 -1.79 6.86 15.58
CA HIS A 48 -2.35 8.10 16.11
C HIS A 48 -1.41 9.31 16.04
N LEU A 49 -0.11 9.08 15.84
CA LEU A 49 0.89 10.14 15.69
C LEU A 49 1.02 10.62 14.24
N LEU A 50 0.48 9.88 13.28
CA LEU A 50 0.54 10.26 11.89
C LEU A 50 -0.32 11.49 11.65
N PRO A 51 0.20 12.51 10.93
CA PRO A 51 -0.62 13.65 10.54
C PRO A 51 -1.74 13.15 9.62
N LYS A 52 -2.90 13.80 9.72
CA LYS A 52 -4.09 13.45 8.94
C LYS A 52 -4.30 14.42 7.79
N PHE A 53 -4.53 13.87 6.60
CA PHE A 53 -4.81 14.62 5.39
C PHE A 53 -6.21 14.29 4.92
N HIS A 54 -7.09 15.29 4.89
CA HIS A 54 -8.50 15.11 4.54
C HIS A 54 -8.77 15.42 3.06
N GLY A 55 -7.78 15.99 2.35
CA GLY A 55 -7.91 16.42 0.96
C GLY A 55 -8.76 17.69 0.81
N LEU A 56 -8.84 18.51 1.86
CA LEU A 56 -9.59 19.76 1.80
C LEU A 56 -8.81 20.83 1.04
N ALA A 57 -9.51 21.73 0.34
CA ALA A 57 -8.89 22.82 -0.42
C ALA A 57 -8.06 23.80 0.45
N ILE A 58 -8.28 23.79 1.77
CA ILE A 58 -7.53 24.60 2.75
C ILE A 58 -6.24 23.88 3.23
N GLU A 59 -6.12 22.58 3.00
CA GLU A 59 -4.96 21.81 3.40
C GLU A 59 -3.86 21.91 2.34
N ASP A 60 -2.62 22.13 2.78
CA ASP A 60 -1.44 22.15 1.91
C ASP A 60 -0.84 20.74 1.82
N PRO A 61 -0.89 20.08 0.64
CA PRO A 61 -0.33 18.74 0.46
C PRO A 61 1.18 18.68 0.73
N TYR A 62 1.91 19.76 0.44
CA TYR A 62 3.36 19.80 0.64
C TYR A 62 3.71 19.86 2.13
N LYS A 63 3.00 20.72 2.88
CA LYS A 63 3.12 20.78 4.33
C LYS A 63 2.83 19.42 4.96
N GLN A 64 1.76 18.77 4.53
CA GLN A 64 1.39 17.45 5.01
C GLN A 64 2.47 16.40 4.75
N LEU A 65 3.03 16.35 3.52
CA LEU A 65 4.11 15.42 3.19
C LEU A 65 5.35 15.65 4.05
N LYS A 66 5.67 16.91 4.35
CA LYS A 66 6.81 17.27 5.21
C LYS A 66 6.58 16.81 6.65
N GLU A 67 5.40 17.05 7.21
CA GLU A 67 5.05 16.58 8.56
C GLU A 67 5.04 15.04 8.63
N PHE A 68 4.45 14.39 7.63
CA PHE A 68 4.43 12.93 7.52
C PHE A 68 5.84 12.34 7.45
N HIS A 69 6.73 12.94 6.66
CA HIS A 69 8.12 12.53 6.57
C HIS A 69 8.79 12.59 7.94
N VAL A 70 8.66 13.72 8.66
CA VAL A 70 9.27 13.91 9.97
C VAL A 70 8.79 12.84 10.95
N VAL A 71 7.47 12.61 11.05
CA VAL A 71 6.90 11.59 11.94
C VAL A 71 7.43 10.20 11.58
N CYS A 72 7.41 9.80 10.31
CA CYS A 72 7.90 8.48 9.88
C CYS A 72 9.39 8.28 10.17
N SER A 73 10.22 9.32 10.02
CA SER A 73 11.65 9.23 10.33
C SER A 73 11.91 8.98 11.82
N THR A 74 11.01 9.40 12.72
CA THR A 74 11.11 9.12 14.17
C THR A 74 10.69 7.70 14.53
N MET A 75 9.84 7.07 13.72
CA MET A 75 9.30 5.73 13.93
C MET A 75 10.25 4.65 13.37
N ARG A 76 11.55 4.71 13.70
CA ARG A 76 12.61 3.86 13.12
C ARG A 76 12.92 2.60 13.95
N PRO A 77 12.25 1.45 13.71
CA PRO A 77 12.72 0.16 14.19
C PRO A 77 14.03 -0.23 13.51
N HIS A 78 14.88 -0.89 14.27
CA HIS A 78 16.19 -1.35 13.81
C HIS A 78 16.05 -2.33 12.64
N GLY A 79 16.82 -2.12 11.57
CA GLY A 79 16.86 -3.01 10.41
C GLY A 79 15.73 -2.82 9.38
N ILE A 80 14.80 -1.87 9.58
CA ILE A 80 13.73 -1.58 8.62
C ILE A 80 14.07 -0.33 7.81
N LEU A 81 13.86 -0.39 6.50
CA LEU A 81 14.04 0.75 5.61
C LEU A 81 12.96 1.81 5.86
N GLU A 82 13.36 3.07 5.87
CA GLU A 82 12.46 4.20 6.13
C GLU A 82 11.31 4.30 5.11
N ASP A 83 11.59 4.02 3.84
CA ASP A 83 10.57 4.01 2.80
C ASP A 83 9.53 2.91 3.02
N TYR A 84 9.92 1.79 3.64
CA TYR A 84 8.97 0.74 4.02
C TYR A 84 8.03 1.20 5.13
N ILE A 85 8.54 1.97 6.09
CA ILE A 85 7.71 2.57 7.15
C ILE A 85 6.75 3.57 6.54
N LYS A 86 7.24 4.47 5.66
CA LYS A 86 6.41 5.45 4.94
C LYS A 86 5.33 4.76 4.10
N MET A 87 5.69 3.73 3.34
CA MET A 87 4.74 2.99 2.50
C MET A 87 3.63 2.32 3.31
N ASN A 88 3.95 1.75 4.47
CA ASN A 88 2.94 1.15 5.36
C ASN A 88 2.14 2.21 6.15
N ALA A 89 2.73 3.36 6.48
CA ALA A 89 2.10 4.42 7.26
C ALA A 89 1.18 5.32 6.43
N PHE A 90 1.51 5.53 5.15
CA PHE A 90 0.84 6.51 4.29
C PHE A 90 -0.68 6.32 4.18
N PRO A 91 -1.22 5.09 4.00
CA PRO A 91 -2.67 4.89 3.97
C PRO A 91 -3.38 5.34 5.25
N PHE A 92 -2.70 5.30 6.39
CA PHE A 92 -3.24 5.75 7.66
C PHE A 92 -3.11 7.26 7.88
N SER A 93 -2.27 7.94 7.10
CA SER A 93 -2.16 9.40 7.10
C SER A 93 -3.28 10.08 6.29
N LEU A 94 -3.97 9.33 5.43
CA LEU A 94 -5.12 9.80 4.67
C LEU A 94 -6.40 9.64 5.49
N ASP A 95 -7.32 10.58 5.34
CA ASP A 95 -8.62 10.60 5.99
C ASP A 95 -9.68 11.25 5.08
N GLY A 96 -10.96 11.07 5.41
CA GLY A 96 -12.06 11.63 4.63
C GLY A 96 -12.12 11.11 3.18
N ALA A 97 -12.42 12.00 2.23
CA ALA A 97 -12.68 11.68 0.82
C ALA A 97 -11.43 11.23 0.02
N THR A 98 -10.28 11.08 0.66
CA THR A 98 -9.02 10.63 0.02
C THR A 98 -8.75 9.13 0.19
N LYS A 99 -9.71 8.37 0.74
CA LYS A 99 -9.58 6.94 1.05
C LYS A 99 -10.27 6.00 0.04
N ASP A 100 -10.96 6.54 -0.96
CA ASP A 100 -11.71 5.77 -1.99
C ASP A 100 -10.93 5.60 -3.30
#